data_AF-A0A1M7E4P2-F1
#
_entry.id   AF-A0A1M7E4P2-F1
#
_cell.length_a   1.000
_cell.length_b   1.000
_cell.length_c   1.000
_cell.angle_alpha   90.00
_cell.angle_beta   90.00
_cell.angle_gamma   90.00
#
_symmetry.space_group_name_H-M   'P 1'
#
loop_
_entity.id
_entity.type
_entity.pdbx_description
1 polymer ?
#
loop_
_entity_poly.entity_id
_entity_poly.type
_entity_poly.pdbx_seq_one_letter_code
_entity_poly.pdbx_strand_id
1 'polypeptide(L)'
;MKLIENFYCIQTEFFGDGSEKTIEGIVSIKTEFIRPSIKFLNLDGSIISSEKRKVYRKKLIVNPFVNSNEYFNINELLFLSKTYEFEIEEHKIHKGYFFSVLKINALYTTPGEIILIEDEGKKYVLIEFKRWSSEKQPRSATEDQLGEDITYVACIWEDPLLTDEIIAKIKGHK
;
A
#
# COMPACT_ATOMS: atom_id res chain seq x y z
N MET A 1 -15.81 -5.54 8.60
CA MET A 1 -14.66 -5.86 7.73
C MET A 1 -15.13 -6.59 6.48
N LYS A 2 -14.91 -5.98 5.32
CA LYS A 2 -15.29 -6.49 4.01
C LYS A 2 -14.10 -6.35 3.05
N LEU A 3 -13.69 -7.45 2.44
CA LEU A 3 -12.63 -7.45 1.43
C LEU A 3 -13.18 -6.87 0.13
N ILE A 4 -12.45 -5.95 -0.47
CA ILE A 4 -12.73 -5.43 -1.82
C ILE A 4 -11.77 -6.15 -2.76
N GLU A 5 -12.24 -7.25 -3.36
CA GLU A 5 -11.41 -8.09 -4.24
C GLU A 5 -11.28 -7.49 -5.64
N ASN A 6 -12.30 -6.77 -6.10
CA ASN A 6 -12.34 -6.15 -7.41
C ASN A 6 -12.75 -4.69 -7.30
N PHE A 7 -12.14 -3.83 -8.11
CA PHE A 7 -12.43 -2.41 -8.15
C PHE A 7 -12.28 -1.86 -9.57
N TYR A 8 -12.95 -0.74 -9.82
CA TYR A 8 -12.79 -0.03 -11.09
C TYR A 8 -11.44 0.68 -11.11
N CYS A 9 -10.63 0.39 -12.11
CA CYS A 9 -9.30 0.95 -12.28
C CYS A 9 -9.25 1.73 -13.59
N ILE A 10 -8.61 2.89 -13.51
CA ILE A 10 -8.26 3.72 -14.66
C ILE A 10 -6.75 3.94 -14.54
N GLN A 11 -5.99 3.43 -15.51
CA GLN A 11 -4.54 3.62 -15.60
C GLN A 11 -4.24 4.45 -16.83
N THR A 12 -3.32 5.40 -16.71
CA THR A 12 -2.80 6.15 -17.86
C THR A 12 -1.33 5.80 -18.02
N GLU A 13 -1.01 5.15 -19.12
CA GLU A 13 0.36 4.84 -19.52
C GLU A 13 0.86 5.90 -20.50
N PHE A 14 2.07 6.38 -20.28
CA PHE A 14 2.74 7.35 -21.15
C PHE A 14 3.85 6.61 -21.92
N PHE A 15 3.87 6.78 -23.25
CA PHE A 15 4.92 6.24 -24.11
C PHE A 15 5.97 7.29 -24.45
N GLY A 16 7.13 6.85 -24.89
CA GLY A 16 8.32 7.69 -25.09
C GLY A 16 8.20 8.64 -26.28
N ASP A 17 7.17 8.46 -27.11
CA ASP A 17 6.76 9.39 -28.16
C ASP A 17 5.77 10.47 -27.67
N GLY A 18 5.45 10.47 -26.36
CA GLY A 18 4.50 11.38 -25.73
C GLY A 18 3.04 10.95 -25.89
N SER A 19 2.77 9.79 -26.51
CA SER A 19 1.40 9.27 -26.59
C SER A 19 0.93 8.73 -25.24
N GLU A 20 -0.38 8.80 -25.03
CA GLU A 20 -1.05 8.32 -23.83
C GLU A 20 -2.00 7.18 -24.17
N LYS A 21 -2.03 6.15 -23.32
CA LYS A 21 -3.04 5.09 -23.37
C LYS A 21 -3.73 4.99 -22.03
N THR A 22 -5.03 5.22 -22.05
CA THR A 22 -5.88 4.93 -20.90
C THR A 22 -6.35 3.48 -20.97
N ILE A 23 -6.11 2.73 -19.90
CA ILE A 23 -6.65 1.39 -19.70
C ILE A 23 -7.68 1.52 -18.58
N GLU A 24 -8.93 1.17 -18.87
CA GLU A 24 -10.02 1.23 -17.91
C GLU A 24 -10.77 -0.10 -17.83
N GLY A 25 -11.22 -0.45 -16.62
CA GLY A 25 -12.00 -1.66 -16.41
C GLY A 25 -12.00 -2.13 -14.96
N ILE A 26 -12.70 -3.24 -14.71
CA ILE A 26 -12.67 -3.92 -13.41
C ILE A 26 -11.41 -4.76 -13.34
N VAL A 27 -10.61 -4.51 -12.30
CA VAL A 27 -9.37 -5.25 -12.00
C VAL A 27 -9.48 -5.89 -10.62
N SER A 28 -8.61 -6.85 -10.36
CA SER A 28 -8.51 -7.51 -9.06
C SER A 28 -7.34 -6.97 -8.24
N ILE A 29 -7.45 -7.02 -6.91
CA ILE A 29 -6.29 -6.91 -6.01
C ILE A 29 -5.26 -8.00 -6.31
N LYS A 30 -4.09 -7.92 -5.67
CA LYS A 30 -2.97 -8.85 -5.89
C LYS A 30 -2.43 -8.77 -7.33
N THR A 31 -2.44 -7.57 -7.89
CA THR A 31 -1.88 -7.25 -9.20
C THR A 31 -1.05 -5.96 -9.13
N GLU A 32 -0.22 -5.74 -10.16
CA GLU A 32 0.64 -4.56 -10.26
C GLU A 32 -0.07 -3.44 -10.99
N PHE A 33 0.10 -2.23 -10.47
CA PHE A 33 -0.47 -1.02 -11.00
C PHE A 33 0.62 0.02 -11.26
N ILE A 34 0.53 0.67 -12.41
CA ILE A 34 1.27 1.88 -12.75
C ILE A 34 0.50 3.06 -12.15
N ARG A 35 1.16 3.83 -11.27
CA ARG A 35 0.64 5.05 -10.64
C ARG A 35 -0.78 4.92 -10.06
N PRO A 36 -1.06 3.92 -9.19
CA PRO A 36 -2.40 3.76 -8.65
C PRO A 36 -2.79 4.94 -7.77
N SER A 37 -3.98 5.48 -8.02
CA SER A 37 -4.65 6.43 -7.13
C SER A 37 -6.01 5.86 -6.76
N ILE A 38 -6.26 5.65 -5.48
CA ILE A 38 -7.56 5.19 -5.00
C ILE A 38 -8.52 6.38 -4.97
N LYS A 39 -9.61 6.26 -5.72
CA LYS A 39 -10.71 7.22 -5.73
C LYS A 39 -12.00 6.51 -5.36
N PHE A 40 -12.82 7.17 -4.55
CA PHE A 40 -14.19 6.74 -4.26
C PHE A 40 -15.11 7.33 -5.30
N LEU A 41 -16.07 6.55 -5.79
CA LEU A 41 -16.99 6.93 -6.84
C LEU A 41 -18.42 6.94 -6.31
N ASN A 42 -19.22 7.91 -6.77
CA ASN A 42 -20.67 7.91 -6.62
C ASN A 42 -21.30 6.81 -7.48
N LEU A 43 -22.60 6.55 -7.28
CA LEU A 43 -23.34 5.60 -8.12
C LEU A 43 -23.35 5.98 -9.60
N ASP A 44 -23.23 7.28 -9.91
CA ASP A 44 -23.14 7.81 -11.28
C ASP A 44 -21.71 7.79 -11.86
N GLY A 45 -20.74 7.26 -11.12
CA GLY A 45 -19.33 7.17 -11.52
C GLY A 45 -18.52 8.45 -11.29
N SER A 46 -19.13 9.53 -10.80
CA SER A 46 -18.39 10.75 -10.46
C SER A 46 -17.49 10.56 -9.24
N ILE A 47 -16.34 11.25 -9.19
CA ILE A 47 -15.40 11.14 -8.07
C ILE A 47 -16.01 11.80 -6.84
N ILE A 48 -16.11 11.03 -5.75
CA ILE A 48 -16.41 11.57 -4.43
C ILE A 48 -15.17 12.34 -3.97
N SER A 49 -15.25 13.66 -3.99
CA SER A 49 -14.30 14.55 -3.33
C SER A 49 -14.87 14.96 -1.98
N SER A 50 -14.21 14.55 -0.90
CA SER A 50 -14.55 14.94 0.46
C SER A 50 -13.38 15.72 1.03
N GLU A 51 -13.58 16.99 1.34
CA GLU A 51 -12.58 17.83 2.04
C GLU A 51 -12.22 17.25 3.42
N LYS A 52 -13.09 16.39 3.96
CA LYS A 52 -12.89 15.73 5.25
C LYS A 52 -12.11 14.41 5.13
N ARG A 53 -11.82 13.94 3.92
CA ARG A 53 -11.09 12.69 3.71
C ARG A 53 -9.68 12.83 4.27
N LYS A 54 -9.30 11.89 5.13
CA LYS A 54 -7.95 11.82 5.69
C LYS A 54 -7.26 10.55 5.23
N VAL A 55 -6.02 10.67 4.80
CA VAL A 55 -5.19 9.56 4.35
C VAL A 55 -3.92 9.54 5.19
N TYR A 56 -3.66 8.41 5.83
CA TYR A 56 -2.50 8.18 6.68
C TYR A 56 -1.72 6.99 6.15
N ARG A 57 -0.39 7.07 6.19
CA ARG A 57 0.51 6.03 5.67
C ARG A 57 1.51 5.62 6.75
N LYS A 58 1.79 4.33 6.83
CA LYS A 58 2.84 3.81 7.71
C LYS A 58 3.51 2.57 7.12
N LYS A 59 4.82 2.48 7.26
CA LYS A 59 5.57 1.27 6.91
C LYS A 59 5.22 0.13 7.87
N LEU A 60 5.00 -1.06 7.32
CA LEU A 60 4.74 -2.28 8.06
C LEU A 60 6.07 -2.90 8.53
N ILE A 61 6.67 -2.28 9.55
CA ILE A 61 7.95 -2.68 10.14
C ILE A 61 7.94 -2.62 11.67
N VAL A 62 8.79 -3.44 12.27
CA VAL A 62 9.22 -3.40 13.66
C VAL A 62 10.67 -2.95 13.66
N ASN A 63 10.96 -1.88 14.38
CA ASN A 63 12.32 -1.38 14.52
C ASN A 63 12.70 -1.27 16.00
N PRO A 64 13.54 -2.18 16.54
CA PRO A 64 13.87 -2.21 17.96
C PRO A 64 14.87 -1.12 18.37
N PHE A 65 15.45 -0.38 17.43
CA PHE A 65 16.49 0.62 17.69
C PHE A 65 15.94 2.05 17.84
N VAL A 66 14.62 2.21 17.73
CA VAL A 66 13.94 3.51 17.75
C VAL A 66 12.78 3.45 18.73
N ASN A 67 12.14 4.59 18.99
CA ASN A 67 11.03 4.68 19.92
C ASN A 67 9.91 3.67 19.55
N SER A 68 9.49 2.87 20.53
CA SER A 68 8.45 1.84 20.37
C SER A 68 7.07 2.40 19.99
N ASN A 69 6.85 3.70 20.20
CA ASN A 69 5.62 4.39 19.79
C ASN A 69 5.67 4.80 18.31
N GLU A 70 6.86 4.84 17.70
CA GLU A 70 7.03 5.20 16.30
C GLU A 70 6.78 4.02 15.36
N TYR A 71 7.12 2.80 15.77
CA TYR A 71 6.99 1.60 14.94
C TYR A 71 6.01 0.58 15.54
N PHE A 72 5.61 -0.40 14.73
CA PHE A 72 4.86 -1.52 15.27
C PHE A 72 5.75 -2.33 16.19
N ASN A 73 5.19 -2.88 17.26
CA ASN A 73 5.81 -3.98 17.98
C ASN A 73 5.54 -5.30 17.24
N ILE A 74 6.24 -6.37 17.61
CA ILE A 74 6.12 -7.65 16.89
C ILE A 74 4.71 -8.24 16.94
N ASN A 75 3.99 -8.08 18.06
CA ASN A 75 2.62 -8.60 18.19
C ASN A 75 1.64 -7.83 17.29
N GLU A 76 1.79 -6.51 17.19
CA GLU A 76 1.00 -5.67 16.28
C GLU A 76 1.30 -6.04 14.82
N LEU A 77 2.58 -6.21 14.45
CA LEU A 77 2.93 -6.58 13.08
C LEU A 77 2.44 -8.00 12.71
N LEU A 78 2.53 -8.96 13.63
CA LEU A 78 1.99 -10.31 13.47
C LEU A 78 0.46 -10.29 13.34
N PHE A 79 -0.21 -9.47 14.15
CA PHE A 79 -1.65 -9.27 14.05
C PHE A 79 -2.04 -8.72 12.68
N LEU A 80 -1.36 -7.69 12.19
CA LEU A 80 -1.59 -7.11 10.87
C LEU A 80 -1.31 -8.13 9.76
N SER A 81 -0.18 -8.84 9.83
CA SER A 81 0.22 -9.88 8.87
C SER A 81 -0.84 -10.96 8.74
N LYS A 82 -1.37 -11.45 9.86
CA LYS A 82 -2.43 -12.45 9.88
C LYS A 82 -3.77 -11.90 9.39
N THR A 83 -4.09 -10.66 9.72
CA THR A 83 -5.38 -10.03 9.38
C THR A 83 -5.47 -9.66 7.90
N TYR A 84 -4.36 -9.19 7.32
CA TYR A 84 -4.30 -8.63 5.97
C TYR A 84 -3.50 -9.49 4.98
N GLU A 85 -3.16 -10.72 5.37
CA GLU A 85 -2.53 -11.76 4.54
C GLU A 85 -1.23 -11.34 3.85
N PHE A 86 -0.31 -10.72 4.58
CA PHE A 86 1.05 -10.45 4.08
C PHE A 86 2.11 -11.18 4.89
N GLU A 87 3.24 -11.50 4.27
CA GLU A 87 4.36 -12.17 4.92
C GLU A 87 5.25 -11.15 5.65
N ILE A 88 5.95 -11.62 6.70
CA ILE A 88 6.97 -10.83 7.41
C ILE A 88 8.26 -11.64 7.53
N GLU A 89 9.39 -10.93 7.56
CA GLU A 89 10.71 -11.52 7.76
C GLU A 89 11.51 -10.73 8.80
N GLU A 90 12.44 -11.42 9.47
CA GLU A 90 13.43 -10.79 10.34
C GLU A 90 14.65 -10.37 9.51
N HIS A 91 15.21 -9.20 9.82
CA HIS A 91 16.40 -8.70 9.15
C HIS A 91 17.62 -9.57 9.48
N LYS A 92 18.32 -10.04 8.43
CA LYS A 92 19.47 -10.96 8.54
C LYS A 92 20.59 -10.47 9.49
N ILE A 93 20.77 -9.16 9.58
CA ILE A 93 21.84 -8.53 10.38
C ILE A 93 21.29 -7.95 11.69
N HIS A 94 20.03 -7.53 11.71
CA HIS A 94 19.48 -6.70 12.79
C HIS A 94 18.41 -7.49 13.54
N LYS A 95 18.85 -8.23 14.56
CA LYS A 95 17.96 -9.05 15.38
C LYS A 95 16.85 -8.19 15.99
N GLY A 96 15.62 -8.69 15.92
CA GLY A 96 14.41 -8.01 16.39
C GLY A 96 13.84 -6.98 15.40
N TYR A 97 14.53 -6.69 14.30
CA TYR A 97 13.97 -5.86 13.22
C TYR A 97 13.16 -6.76 12.28
N PHE A 98 11.86 -6.52 12.18
CA PHE A 98 10.97 -7.27 11.30
C PHE A 98 10.34 -6.35 10.26
N PHE A 99 10.06 -6.87 9.08
CA PHE A 99 9.41 -6.11 8.02
C PHE A 99 8.52 -6.99 7.17
N SER A 100 7.47 -6.39 6.63
CA SER A 100 6.64 -7.04 5.61
C SER A 100 7.43 -7.29 4.32
N VAL A 101 7.13 -8.40 3.64
CA VAL A 101 7.77 -8.78 2.39
C VAL A 101 6.75 -9.23 1.34
N LEU A 102 7.11 -9.06 0.07
CA LEU A 102 6.36 -9.56 -1.08
C LEU A 102 7.31 -10.33 -2.00
N LYS A 103 7.05 -11.63 -2.21
CA LYS A 103 7.98 -12.55 -2.90
C LYS A 103 7.61 -12.88 -4.34
N ILE A 104 6.63 -12.19 -4.91
CA ILE A 104 6.17 -12.45 -6.29
C ILE A 104 7.21 -12.05 -7.34
N ASN A 105 8.12 -11.12 -6.99
CA ASN A 105 9.17 -10.63 -7.87
C ASN A 105 10.37 -10.16 -7.01
N ALA A 106 11.60 -10.44 -7.47
CA ALA A 106 12.84 -10.05 -6.78
C ALA A 106 13.03 -8.52 -6.64
N LEU A 107 12.27 -7.73 -7.38
CA LEU A 107 12.28 -6.27 -7.32
C LEU A 107 11.54 -5.72 -6.08
N TYR A 108 10.73 -6.51 -5.39
CA TYR A 108 10.09 -6.07 -4.14
C TYR A 108 11.04 -6.27 -2.95
N THR A 109 11.98 -5.34 -2.80
CA THR A 109 12.98 -5.40 -1.71
C THR A 109 12.65 -4.48 -0.53
N THR A 110 11.64 -3.62 -0.66
CA THR A 110 11.21 -2.70 0.39
C THR A 110 9.99 -3.19 1.15
N PRO A 111 9.86 -2.84 2.44
CA PRO A 111 8.66 -3.11 3.21
C PRO A 111 7.41 -2.48 2.60
N GLY A 112 6.28 -3.15 2.73
CA GLY A 112 4.98 -2.60 2.35
C GLY A 112 4.52 -1.49 3.30
N GLU A 113 3.53 -0.73 2.83
CA GLU A 113 2.85 0.32 3.58
C GLU A 113 1.41 -0.08 3.88
N ILE A 114 0.95 0.23 5.09
CA ILE A 114 -0.46 0.29 5.43
C ILE A 114 -0.95 1.72 5.25
N ILE A 115 -2.05 1.86 4.51
CA ILE A 115 -2.69 3.14 4.22
C ILE A 115 -4.09 3.10 4.83
N LEU A 116 -4.32 3.97 5.82
CA LEU A 116 -5.63 4.15 6.44
C LEU A 116 -6.31 5.36 5.80
N ILE A 117 -7.49 5.14 5.22
CA ILE A 117 -8.35 6.18 4.67
C ILE A 117 -9.59 6.31 5.56
N GLU A 118 -9.88 7.51 6.03
CA GLU A 118 -11.11 7.83 6.75
C GLU A 118 -11.95 8.77 5.90
N ASP A 119 -13.18 8.38 5.58
CA ASP A 119 -14.09 9.17 4.76
C ASP A 119 -15.55 8.97 5.17
N GLU A 120 -16.27 10.06 5.44
CA GLU A 120 -17.70 10.06 5.80
C GLU A 120 -18.12 9.02 6.86
N GLY A 121 -17.27 8.81 7.87
CA GLY A 121 -17.53 7.85 8.95
C GLY A 121 -17.17 6.39 8.62
N LYS A 122 -16.73 6.12 7.39
CA LYS A 122 -16.15 4.84 6.97
C LYS A 122 -14.63 4.85 7.08
N LYS A 123 -14.06 3.66 7.23
CA LYS A 123 -12.62 3.45 7.24
C LYS A 123 -12.25 2.41 6.19
N TYR A 124 -11.12 2.64 5.53
CA TYR A 124 -10.54 1.72 4.58
C TYR A 124 -9.07 1.48 4.90
N VAL A 125 -8.61 0.24 4.73
CA VAL A 125 -7.19 -0.11 4.75
C VAL A 125 -6.79 -0.61 3.38
N LEU A 126 -5.69 -0.07 2.87
CA LEU A 126 -4.96 -0.57 1.72
C LEU A 126 -3.57 -1.03 2.19
N ILE A 127 -3.14 -2.21 1.76
CA ILE A 127 -1.73 -2.63 1.86
C ILE A 127 -1.10 -2.59 0.47
N GLU A 128 -0.01 -1.84 0.32
CA GLU A 128 0.73 -1.73 -0.94
C GLU A 128 2.22 -2.02 -0.78
N PHE A 129 2.83 -2.54 -1.84
CA PHE A 129 4.27 -2.75 -1.98
C PHE A 129 4.75 -2.03 -3.23
N LYS A 130 5.91 -1.40 -3.16
CA LYS A 130 6.54 -0.74 -4.32
C LYS A 130 7.70 -1.57 -4.83
N ARG A 131 7.84 -1.66 -6.16
CA ARG A 131 9.08 -2.20 -6.74
C ARG A 131 10.22 -1.25 -6.42
N TRP A 132 11.36 -1.81 -6.01
CA TRP A 132 12.57 -1.06 -5.72
C TRP A 132 13.33 -0.72 -7.00
N SER A 133 13.72 0.55 -7.15
CA SER A 133 14.61 1.01 -8.22
C SER A 133 16.09 0.88 -7.83
N SER A 134 16.90 0.34 -8.73
CA SER A 134 18.37 0.32 -8.63
C SER A 134 18.99 0.89 -9.89
N GLU A 135 20.06 1.67 -9.75
CA GLU A 135 20.82 2.23 -10.88
C GLU A 135 21.35 1.18 -11.88
N LYS A 136 21.46 -0.09 -11.46
CA LYS A 136 21.94 -1.21 -12.30
C LYS A 136 20.83 -1.87 -13.12
N GLN A 137 19.59 -1.40 -13.05
CA GLN A 137 18.44 -1.98 -13.74
C GLN A 137 17.98 -1.06 -14.88
N PRO A 138 17.44 -1.61 -15.99
CA PRO A 138 16.74 -0.80 -16.97
C PRO A 138 15.57 -0.09 -16.27
N ARG A 139 15.41 1.22 -16.48
CA ARG A 139 14.33 2.02 -15.84
C ARG A 139 12.95 1.38 -16.00
N SER A 140 12.69 0.78 -17.15
CA SER A 140 11.45 0.06 -17.47
C SER A 140 11.13 -1.16 -16.59
N ALA A 141 12.06 -1.61 -15.75
CA ALA A 141 11.84 -2.74 -14.84
C ALA A 141 11.08 -2.34 -13.57
N THR A 142 11.21 -1.08 -13.16
CA THR A 142 10.81 -0.59 -11.82
C THR A 142 9.91 0.62 -11.89
N GLU A 143 10.10 1.43 -12.93
CA GLU A 143 9.42 2.70 -13.13
C GLU A 143 8.59 2.66 -14.41
N ASP A 144 7.51 3.43 -14.44
CA ASP A 144 6.91 3.81 -15.71
C ASP A 144 7.86 4.74 -16.49
N GLN A 145 7.46 5.15 -17.69
CA GLN A 145 8.32 5.98 -18.53
C GLN A 145 8.55 7.40 -17.98
N LEU A 146 7.83 7.80 -16.92
CA LEU A 146 7.98 9.06 -16.21
C LEU A 146 8.82 8.93 -14.93
N GLY A 147 9.30 7.73 -14.59
CA GLY A 147 10.13 7.49 -13.40
C GLY A 147 9.34 7.14 -12.13
N GLU A 148 8.06 6.78 -12.24
CA GLU A 148 7.20 6.48 -11.08
C GLU A 148 7.14 4.98 -10.76
N ASP A 149 7.21 4.64 -9.47
CA ASP A 149 7.26 3.25 -9.00
C ASP A 149 6.01 2.43 -9.39
N ILE A 150 6.25 1.22 -9.90
CA ILE A 150 5.19 0.19 -10.00
C ILE A 150 4.77 -0.24 -8.60
N THR A 151 3.47 -0.21 -8.35
CA THR A 151 2.87 -0.49 -7.03
C THR A 151 1.99 -1.73 -7.09
N TYR A 152 2.23 -2.69 -6.22
CA TYR A 152 1.40 -3.86 -6.02
C TYR A 152 0.42 -3.62 -4.89
N VAL A 153 -0.88 -3.71 -5.18
CA VAL A 153 -1.93 -3.60 -4.17
C VAL A 153 -2.25 -4.99 -3.63
N ALA A 154 -1.81 -5.28 -2.41
CA ALA A 154 -1.96 -6.60 -1.80
C ALA A 154 -3.41 -6.85 -1.33
N CYS A 155 -4.02 -5.86 -0.68
CA CYS A 155 -5.42 -5.98 -0.25
C CYS A 155 -6.05 -4.61 0.00
N ILE A 156 -7.38 -4.55 -0.12
CA ILE A 156 -8.21 -3.39 0.20
C ILE A 156 -9.37 -3.87 1.07
N TRP A 157 -9.58 -3.23 2.23
CA TRP A 157 -10.60 -3.60 3.19
C TRP A 157 -11.47 -2.40 3.59
N GLU A 158 -12.79 -2.56 3.55
CA GLU A 158 -13.77 -1.65 4.16
C GLU A 158 -14.08 -2.10 5.59
N ASP A 159 -14.21 -1.14 6.50
CA ASP A 159 -14.37 -1.36 7.95
C ASP A 159 -13.30 -2.32 8.51
N PRO A 160 -12.01 -1.94 8.38
CA PRO A 160 -10.86 -2.78 8.74
C PRO A 160 -10.80 -3.06 10.24
N LEU A 161 -10.32 -4.25 10.60
CA LEU A 161 -10.05 -4.61 11.98
C LEU A 161 -8.70 -4.04 12.41
N LEU A 162 -8.73 -2.96 13.18
CA LEU A 162 -7.55 -2.31 13.78
C LEU A 162 -7.85 -1.97 15.24
N THR A 163 -6.84 -2.07 16.11
CA THR A 163 -6.95 -1.58 17.49
C THR A 163 -6.68 -0.07 17.55
N ASP A 164 -7.10 0.59 18.62
CA ASP A 164 -6.87 2.03 18.81
C ASP A 164 -5.37 2.37 18.83
N GLU A 165 -4.53 1.51 19.39
CA GLU A 165 -3.07 1.68 19.42
C GLU A 165 -2.48 1.61 18.00
N ILE A 166 -2.92 0.65 17.19
CA ILE A 166 -2.48 0.53 15.79
C ILE A 166 -2.93 1.76 14.99
N ILE A 167 -4.17 2.21 15.19
CA ILE A 167 -4.70 3.42 14.54
C ILE A 167 -3.86 4.65 14.93
N ALA A 168 -3.57 4.82 16.22
CA ALA A 168 -2.75 5.94 16.70
C ALA A 168 -1.37 5.94 16.04
N LYS A 169 -0.72 4.77 15.95
CA LYS A 169 0.57 4.63 15.27
C LYS A 169 0.49 4.99 13.80
N ILE A 170 -0.52 4.51 13.06
CA ILE A 170 -0.70 4.82 11.63
C ILE A 170 -0.90 6.33 11.43
N LYS A 171 -1.67 6.98 12.31
CA LYS A 171 -1.91 8.43 12.26
C LYS A 171 -0.73 9.27 12.73
N GLY A 172 0.28 8.67 13.34
CA GLY A 172 1.41 9.39 13.92
C GLY A 172 1.08 10.10 15.24
N HIS A 173 0.01 9.68 15.92
CA HIS A 173 -0.33 10.18 17.25
C HIS A 173 0.56 9.46 18.28
N LYS A 174 1.18 10.23 19.19
CA LYS A 174 2.11 9.74 20.22
C LYS A 174 1.39 9.40 21.52
#